data_AF-A0A8D2M9K8-F1
#
_entry.id   AF-A0A8D2M9K8-F1
#
_cell.length_a   1.000
_cell.length_b   1.000
_cell.length_c   1.000
_cell.angle_alpha   90.00
_cell.angle_beta   90.00
_cell.angle_gamma   90.00
#
_symmetry.space_group_name_H-M   'P 1'
#
loop_
_entity.id
_entity.type
_entity.pdbx_description
1 polymer ?
#
loop_
_entity_poly.entity_id
_entity_poly.type
_entity_poly.pdbx_seq_one_letter_code
_entity_poly.pdbx_strand_id
1 'polypeptide(L)'
;MQSAQDNLWYRAAVTAYASEDTVLVDYVDYGNSDSLPLARLRPIIPSLMDLPAQAIRCSLAGVKAPLARTSECISYLRKLVKDKVLTVKVVDKESSKSVVELTDASSTPVINVSSLLLEEGLAVEELSLALPAARGSDVEQAKEDTMNKRMCKWIKVTLNQTLSVIVCTVYNPGEFYCQISNSHELLALNSLNKTLSEYCQNTPPDVLQPENGDPCCAFYSEDGNWYRAVVQKVTSDGRVRVSFVDYGNTEDVPWDNIRQISPSFLKLPFQAIKCWLSGIKPGNSKWNPEATRRFHMYTSGLELQATVTSLSEDGAGVVLTDNATDCPTVINEILTEEKLVVKEVLQDENDFPNTSVDQKATSLGHWKSIELAVDETMSVCVTEVVSPDLFYAVPFPKKGQKKLLKEMISLEDYCRSCNKQPFQPKLGEACCAQFSGNGNWYRAVVLEASQSAVKVLYGDYGNTETLPLSKVLPITDSYLKLPFQTITCSLAGIEKAKWSPLVLDTLKKLLLKQHVTITVKGINGNVNLVTVEKHLDNGYVNVADKLLKEGLVTSCSAENSHSEHQGNEGETSCCCKELKVQLEKHKQVLLFLLNKFGNPDGFADMKNLLNH
;
A
#
# COMPACT_ATOMS: atom_id res chain seq x y z
N MET A 1 2.66 23.26 -26.37
CA MET A 1 2.27 23.83 -27.68
C MET A 1 2.63 25.31 -27.71
N GLN A 2 3.07 25.86 -28.84
CA GLN A 2 3.44 27.28 -28.97
C GLN A 2 2.30 28.09 -29.59
N SER A 3 1.81 29.14 -28.92
CA SER A 3 0.68 29.98 -29.35
C SER A 3 1.01 30.86 -30.54
N ALA A 4 0.11 30.95 -31.52
CA ALA A 4 0.26 31.79 -32.72
C ALA A 4 0.20 33.29 -32.45
N GLN A 5 -0.38 33.70 -31.32
CA GLN A 5 -0.64 35.09 -31.00
C GLN A 5 0.57 35.76 -30.32
N ASP A 6 1.27 35.02 -29.45
CA ASP A 6 2.36 35.55 -28.62
C ASP A 6 3.68 34.77 -28.74
N ASN A 7 3.68 33.65 -29.46
CA ASN A 7 4.82 32.73 -29.63
C ASN A 7 5.38 32.14 -28.31
N LEU A 8 4.58 32.12 -27.24
CA LEU A 8 4.93 31.47 -25.98
C LEU A 8 4.45 30.02 -25.93
N TRP A 9 5.03 29.22 -25.03
CA TRP A 9 4.70 27.81 -24.85
C TRP A 9 3.67 27.61 -23.73
N TYR A 10 2.60 26.89 -24.06
CA TYR A 10 1.48 26.58 -23.19
C TYR A 10 1.26 25.07 -23.07
N ARG A 11 0.68 24.63 -21.96
CA ARG A 11 0.16 23.26 -21.81
C ARG A 11 -1.14 23.14 -22.60
N ALA A 12 -1.23 22.09 -23.40
CA ALA A 12 -2.40 21.86 -24.24
C ALA A 12 -2.62 20.35 -24.44
N ALA A 13 -3.88 19.97 -24.61
CA ALA A 13 -4.29 18.61 -24.96
C ALA A 13 -4.68 18.56 -26.43
N VAL A 14 -4.16 17.58 -27.18
CA VAL A 14 -4.59 17.32 -28.55
C VAL A 14 -5.95 16.63 -28.52
N THR A 15 -6.96 17.23 -29.13
CA THR A 15 -8.34 16.74 -29.10
C THR A 15 -8.76 16.08 -30.40
N ALA A 16 -8.20 16.52 -31.54
CA ALA A 16 -8.43 15.90 -32.85
C ALA A 16 -7.31 16.25 -33.83
N TYR A 17 -7.20 15.46 -34.91
CA TYR A 17 -6.41 15.83 -36.09
C TYR A 17 -7.34 16.54 -37.08
N ALA A 18 -7.00 17.77 -37.46
CA ALA A 18 -7.74 18.52 -38.47
C ALA A 18 -7.24 18.19 -39.89
N SER A 19 -5.98 17.81 -40.02
CA SER A 19 -5.35 17.26 -41.24
C SER A 19 -4.11 16.44 -40.85
N GLU A 20 -3.37 15.92 -41.83
CA GLU A 20 -2.11 15.17 -41.58
C GLU A 20 -1.08 16.01 -40.79
N ASP A 21 -1.03 17.32 -41.03
CA ASP A 21 -0.02 18.22 -40.44
C ASP A 21 -0.57 19.18 -39.39
N THR A 22 -1.90 19.19 -39.17
CA THR A 22 -2.57 20.17 -38.29
C THR A 22 -3.47 19.47 -37.27
N VAL A 23 -3.39 19.90 -36.02
CA VAL A 23 -4.21 19.38 -34.93
C VAL A 23 -5.11 20.47 -34.33
N LEU A 24 -6.22 20.03 -33.74
CA LEU A 24 -7.02 20.82 -32.82
C LEU A 24 -6.51 20.56 -31.39
N VAL A 25 -6.30 21.63 -30.64
CA VAL A 25 -5.81 21.55 -29.25
C VAL A 25 -6.63 22.41 -28.31
N ASP A 26 -6.75 21.96 -27.07
CA ASP A 26 -7.36 22.70 -25.96
C ASP A 26 -6.27 23.17 -24.99
N TYR A 27 -6.23 24.47 -24.70
CA TYR A 27 -5.32 25.05 -23.71
C TYR A 27 -5.84 24.68 -22.31
N VAL A 28 -5.23 23.68 -21.68
CA VAL A 28 -5.74 23.07 -20.44
C VAL A 28 -5.80 24.03 -19.25
N ASP A 29 -5.08 25.15 -19.33
CA ASP A 29 -5.03 26.17 -18.27
C ASP A 29 -5.91 27.39 -18.53
N TYR A 30 -6.38 27.56 -19.76
CA TYR A 30 -7.08 28.77 -20.21
C TYR A 30 -8.49 28.47 -20.76
N GLY A 31 -8.76 27.23 -21.17
CA GLY A 31 -10.08 26.77 -21.60
C GLY A 31 -10.48 27.17 -23.02
N ASN A 32 -9.60 27.84 -23.76
CA ASN A 32 -9.76 28.10 -25.19
C ASN A 32 -9.16 26.96 -26.04
N SER A 33 -9.58 26.88 -27.29
CA SER A 33 -9.08 25.92 -28.28
C SER A 33 -8.46 26.63 -29.47
N ASP A 34 -7.54 25.97 -30.16
CA ASP A 34 -6.88 26.50 -31.37
C ASP A 34 -6.50 25.37 -32.33
N SER A 35 -6.28 25.71 -33.60
CA SER A 35 -5.87 24.75 -34.63
C SER A 35 -4.49 25.11 -35.16
N LEU A 36 -3.51 24.22 -35.00
CA LEU A 36 -2.13 24.56 -35.35
C LEU A 36 -1.31 23.40 -35.91
N PRO A 37 -0.23 23.71 -36.65
CA PRO A 37 0.66 22.70 -37.20
C PRO A 37 1.38 21.89 -36.13
N LEU A 38 1.67 20.63 -36.42
CA LEU A 38 2.44 19.72 -35.53
C LEU A 38 3.80 20.29 -35.12
N ALA A 39 4.44 21.09 -35.99
CA ALA A 39 5.72 21.74 -35.70
C ALA A 39 5.68 22.68 -34.48
N ARG A 40 4.49 23.11 -34.03
CA ARG A 40 4.28 23.95 -32.85
C ARG A 40 3.97 23.16 -31.59
N LEU A 41 4.00 21.83 -31.67
CA LEU A 41 3.85 20.95 -30.53
C LEU A 41 5.21 20.45 -30.05
N ARG A 42 5.29 20.24 -28.75
CA ARG A 42 6.38 19.50 -28.11
C ARG A 42 5.76 18.57 -27.07
N PRO A 43 6.32 17.37 -26.87
CA PRO A 43 5.96 16.52 -25.74
C PRO A 43 6.08 17.31 -24.45
N ILE A 44 5.10 17.14 -23.57
CA ILE A 44 5.11 17.78 -22.26
C ILE A 44 6.13 17.11 -21.35
N ILE A 45 6.83 17.91 -20.55
CA ILE A 45 7.80 17.41 -19.57
C ILE A 45 7.01 16.84 -18.37
N PRO A 46 7.37 15.67 -17.82
CA PRO A 46 6.61 15.02 -16.74
C PRO A 46 6.30 15.92 -15.54
N SER A 47 7.24 16.77 -15.12
CA SER A 47 7.02 17.71 -14.00
C SER A 47 5.91 18.74 -14.24
N LEU A 48 5.54 18.99 -15.49
CA LEU A 48 4.43 19.87 -15.86
C LEU A 48 3.09 19.12 -15.97
N MET A 49 3.10 17.78 -15.92
CA MET A 49 1.89 16.95 -15.83
C MET A 49 1.38 16.83 -14.39
N ASP A 50 2.25 17.02 -13.40
CA ASP A 50 1.90 16.99 -11.98
C ASP A 50 1.00 18.17 -11.57
N LEU A 51 0.99 19.25 -12.36
CA LEU A 51 0.11 20.39 -12.15
C LEU A 51 -1.28 20.07 -12.74
N PRO A 52 -2.39 20.23 -12.00
CA PRO A 52 -3.72 20.03 -12.57
C PRO A 52 -4.02 21.07 -13.66
N ALA A 53 -4.91 20.73 -14.60
CA ALA A 53 -5.44 21.67 -15.58
C ALA A 53 -6.16 22.81 -14.84
N GLN A 54 -5.77 24.06 -15.08
CA GLN A 54 -6.31 25.21 -14.35
C GLN A 54 -7.66 25.69 -14.89
N ALA A 55 -8.00 25.37 -16.15
CA ALA A 55 -9.30 25.70 -16.70
C ALA A 55 -10.36 24.68 -16.25
N ILE A 56 -11.42 25.15 -15.61
CA ILE A 56 -12.55 24.32 -15.18
C ILE A 56 -13.65 24.46 -16.22
N ARG A 57 -14.03 23.34 -16.85
CA ARG A 57 -15.14 23.30 -17.80
C ARG A 57 -16.46 23.31 -17.03
N CYS A 58 -17.33 24.27 -17.32
CA CYS A 58 -18.60 24.43 -16.61
C CYS A 58 -19.81 24.60 -17.55
N SER A 59 -21.02 24.32 -17.05
CA SER A 59 -22.30 24.74 -17.63
C SER A 59 -23.20 25.37 -16.58
N LEU A 60 -24.08 26.28 -16.99
CA LEU A 60 -25.02 26.93 -16.08
C LEU A 60 -26.16 25.99 -15.67
N ALA A 61 -26.51 26.02 -14.40
CA ALA A 61 -27.59 25.21 -13.84
C ALA A 61 -28.98 25.76 -14.19
N GLY A 62 -29.93 24.83 -14.41
CA GLY A 62 -31.36 25.13 -14.56
C GLY A 62 -31.74 25.80 -15.88
N VAL A 63 -30.81 25.94 -16.82
CA VAL A 63 -31.01 26.69 -18.07
C VAL A 63 -30.49 25.93 -19.27
N LYS A 64 -31.28 25.93 -20.35
CA LYS A 64 -30.89 25.36 -21.64
C LYS A 64 -30.97 26.42 -22.73
N ALA A 65 -29.94 26.49 -23.57
CA ALA A 65 -29.93 27.42 -24.70
C ALA A 65 -30.94 26.99 -25.79
N PRO A 66 -31.78 27.89 -26.32
CA PRO A 66 -32.66 27.61 -27.44
C PRO A 66 -31.82 27.47 -28.72
N LEU A 67 -32.06 26.40 -29.49
CA LEU A 67 -31.36 26.12 -30.76
C LEU A 67 -31.45 27.27 -31.78
N ALA A 68 -32.49 28.10 -31.71
CA ALA A 68 -32.74 29.19 -32.67
C ALA A 68 -32.07 30.53 -32.33
N ARG A 69 -31.61 30.76 -31.09
CA ARG A 69 -31.09 32.06 -30.60
C ARG A 69 -29.72 31.95 -29.91
N THR A 70 -28.94 30.96 -30.32
CA THR A 70 -27.68 30.60 -29.66
C THR A 70 -26.63 31.73 -29.77
N SER A 71 -26.62 32.49 -30.87
CA SER A 71 -25.72 33.64 -31.07
C SER A 71 -25.96 34.79 -30.10
N GLU A 72 -27.22 35.17 -29.89
CA GLU A 72 -27.64 36.24 -28.99
C GLU A 72 -27.41 35.83 -27.53
N CYS A 73 -27.72 34.57 -27.20
CA CYS A 73 -27.45 33.99 -25.88
C CYS A 73 -25.95 34.02 -25.54
N ILE A 74 -25.08 33.60 -26.46
CA ILE A 74 -23.62 33.62 -26.27
C ILE A 74 -23.10 35.05 -26.09
N SER A 75 -23.59 36.00 -26.90
CA SER A 75 -23.19 37.41 -26.81
C SER A 75 -23.57 38.03 -25.47
N TYR A 76 -24.80 37.78 -25.01
CA TYR A 76 -25.30 38.29 -23.73
C TYR A 76 -24.59 37.64 -22.55
N LEU A 77 -24.42 36.31 -22.55
CA LEU A 77 -23.64 35.60 -21.52
C LEU A 77 -22.22 36.16 -21.42
N ARG A 78 -21.55 36.39 -22.55
CA ARG A 78 -20.21 37.00 -22.59
C ARG A 78 -20.19 38.38 -21.94
N LYS A 79 -21.21 39.23 -22.17
CA LYS A 79 -21.35 40.54 -21.51
C LYS A 79 -21.52 40.39 -19.98
N LEU A 80 -22.19 39.34 -19.53
CA LEU A 80 -22.42 39.10 -18.10
C LEU A 80 -21.17 38.57 -17.38
N VAL A 81 -20.36 37.72 -18.02
CA VAL A 81 -19.30 36.95 -17.32
C VAL A 81 -17.87 37.34 -17.68
N LYS A 82 -17.63 37.95 -18.86
CA LYS A 82 -16.27 38.23 -19.31
C LYS A 82 -15.62 39.33 -18.46
N ASP A 83 -14.39 39.09 -18.04
CA ASP A 83 -13.56 40.01 -17.24
C ASP A 83 -14.20 40.44 -15.91
N LYS A 84 -15.12 39.63 -15.37
CA LYS A 84 -15.77 39.87 -14.07
C LYS A 84 -15.40 38.80 -13.05
N VAL A 85 -15.35 39.21 -11.78
CA VAL A 85 -15.17 38.30 -10.64
C VAL A 85 -16.56 37.81 -10.21
N LEU A 86 -16.81 36.52 -10.39
CA LEU A 86 -18.09 35.88 -10.08
C LEU A 86 -17.91 34.86 -8.96
N THR A 87 -18.97 34.68 -8.16
CA THR A 87 -19.06 33.57 -7.22
C THR A 87 -19.61 32.35 -7.96
N VAL A 88 -18.88 31.25 -7.87
CA VAL A 88 -19.25 29.97 -8.51
C VAL A 88 -19.69 28.99 -7.43
N LYS A 89 -20.90 28.47 -7.54
CA LYS A 89 -21.39 27.38 -6.70
C LYS A 89 -21.64 26.16 -7.57
N VAL A 90 -20.90 25.08 -7.32
CA VAL A 90 -21.09 23.81 -8.03
C VAL A 90 -22.37 23.15 -7.49
N VAL A 91 -23.31 22.86 -8.39
CA VAL A 91 -24.63 22.29 -8.06
C VAL A 91 -24.79 20.87 -8.57
N ASP A 92 -24.06 20.50 -9.62
CA ASP A 92 -23.96 19.12 -10.11
C ASP A 92 -22.63 18.95 -10.88
N LYS A 93 -22.24 17.72 -11.20
CA LYS A 93 -21.02 17.42 -11.97
C LYS A 93 -21.34 16.40 -13.04
N GLU A 94 -21.31 16.84 -14.30
CA GLU A 94 -21.40 15.95 -15.46
C GLU A 94 -20.01 15.37 -15.79
N SER A 95 -19.98 14.24 -16.52
CA SER A 95 -18.77 13.47 -16.83
C SER A 95 -17.56 14.26 -17.37
N SER A 96 -17.79 15.42 -18.02
CA SER A 96 -16.73 16.27 -18.57
C SER A 96 -16.83 17.76 -18.16
N LYS A 97 -17.78 18.16 -17.30
CA LYS A 97 -18.00 19.57 -16.93
C LYS A 97 -18.76 19.70 -15.61
N SER A 98 -18.50 20.77 -14.86
CA SER A 98 -19.24 21.11 -13.64
C SER A 98 -20.51 21.89 -13.97
N VAL A 99 -21.66 21.50 -13.42
CA VAL A 99 -22.88 22.32 -13.49
C VAL A 99 -22.82 23.31 -12.34
N VAL A 100 -22.92 24.60 -12.66
CA VAL A 100 -22.65 25.69 -11.71
C VAL A 100 -23.76 26.72 -11.72
N GLU A 101 -24.00 27.29 -10.54
CA GLU A 101 -24.70 28.53 -10.36
C GLU A 101 -23.65 29.65 -10.33
N LEU A 102 -23.81 30.66 -11.19
CA LEU A 102 -22.94 31.83 -11.23
C LEU A 102 -23.69 33.05 -10.66
N THR A 103 -23.09 33.69 -9.66
CA THR A 103 -23.63 34.92 -9.07
C THR A 103 -22.61 36.06 -9.13
N ASP A 104 -23.05 37.23 -9.57
CA ASP A 104 -22.30 38.47 -9.51
C ASP A 104 -22.68 39.21 -8.22
N ALA A 105 -21.86 39.02 -7.18
CA ALA A 105 -22.03 39.67 -5.88
C ALA A 105 -21.57 41.13 -5.87
N SER A 106 -20.94 41.61 -6.95
CA SER A 106 -20.49 43.01 -7.07
C SER A 106 -21.60 43.96 -7.56
N SER A 107 -22.69 43.41 -8.07
CA SER A 107 -23.89 44.14 -8.48
C SER A 107 -24.94 44.16 -7.35
N THR A 108 -25.69 45.25 -7.24
CA THR A 108 -26.83 45.38 -6.29
C THR A 108 -28.12 45.64 -7.06
N PRO A 109 -29.12 44.73 -7.00
CA PRO A 109 -29.15 43.47 -6.25
C PRO A 109 -28.16 42.42 -6.80
N VAL A 110 -27.82 41.41 -5.98
CA VAL A 110 -26.97 40.29 -6.40
C VAL A 110 -27.61 39.58 -7.59
N ILE A 111 -26.84 39.42 -8.67
CA ILE A 111 -27.36 38.91 -9.93
C ILE A 111 -27.02 37.43 -10.07
N ASN A 112 -28.03 36.57 -10.27
CA ASN A 112 -27.83 35.20 -10.74
C ASN A 112 -27.85 35.19 -12.29
N VAL A 113 -26.80 34.66 -12.91
CA VAL A 113 -26.63 34.67 -14.37
C VAL A 113 -27.69 33.81 -15.07
N SER A 114 -28.07 32.67 -14.50
CA SER A 114 -29.13 31.80 -15.04
C SER A 114 -30.49 32.51 -15.03
N SER A 115 -30.82 33.22 -13.94
CA SER A 115 -32.07 33.98 -13.83
C SER A 115 -32.20 35.07 -14.90
N LEU A 116 -31.14 35.84 -15.14
CA LEU A 116 -31.15 36.87 -16.21
C LEU A 116 -31.32 36.28 -17.61
N LEU A 117 -30.69 35.13 -17.89
CA LEU A 117 -30.85 34.48 -19.19
C LEU A 117 -32.30 34.01 -19.42
N LEU A 118 -32.99 33.59 -18.36
CA LEU A 118 -34.41 33.24 -18.40
C LEU A 118 -35.31 34.47 -18.58
N GLU A 119 -35.05 35.55 -17.83
CA GLU A 119 -35.81 36.81 -17.91
C GLU A 119 -35.75 37.45 -19.31
N GLU A 120 -34.58 37.42 -19.95
CA GLU A 120 -34.39 37.94 -21.33
C GLU A 120 -34.90 36.98 -22.41
N GLY A 121 -35.41 35.79 -22.04
CA GLY A 121 -35.87 34.76 -22.97
C GLY A 121 -34.74 34.20 -23.86
N LEU A 122 -33.49 34.29 -23.39
CA LEU A 122 -32.28 33.78 -24.06
C LEU A 122 -31.92 32.36 -23.61
N ALA A 123 -32.57 31.87 -22.55
CA ALA A 123 -32.56 30.49 -22.11
C ALA A 123 -33.99 30.03 -21.79
N VAL A 124 -34.21 28.72 -21.79
CA VAL A 124 -35.43 28.09 -21.28
C VAL A 124 -35.12 27.36 -19.98
N GLU A 125 -36.08 27.37 -19.07
CA GLU A 125 -35.98 26.67 -17.79
C GLU A 125 -35.94 25.16 -18.04
N GLU A 126 -34.91 24.51 -17.53
CA GLU A 126 -34.79 23.06 -17.62
C GLU A 126 -35.59 22.44 -16.48
N LEU A 127 -36.91 22.29 -16.68
CA LEU A 127 -37.81 21.60 -15.76
C LEU A 127 -37.44 20.11 -15.70
N SER A 128 -37.01 19.65 -14.53
CA SER A 128 -36.97 18.23 -14.19
C SER A 128 -38.41 17.73 -14.06
N LEU A 129 -38.97 17.25 -15.17
CA LEU A 129 -40.35 16.78 -15.26
C LEU A 129 -40.64 15.66 -14.26
N ALA A 130 -41.44 15.96 -13.24
CA ALA A 130 -42.42 15.06 -12.67
C ALA A 130 -43.78 15.40 -13.30
N LEU A 131 -44.44 14.43 -13.91
CA LEU A 131 -45.84 14.55 -14.33
C LEU A 131 -46.65 13.37 -13.75
N PRO A 132 -47.88 13.60 -13.27
CA PRO A 132 -48.77 12.55 -12.76
C PRO A 132 -49.69 11.96 -13.84
N ALA A 133 -50.20 10.77 -13.51
CA ALA A 133 -50.82 9.75 -14.36
C ALA A 133 -52.11 10.10 -15.11
N ALA A 134 -52.30 9.46 -16.27
CA ALA A 134 -53.61 9.19 -16.86
C ALA A 134 -53.63 7.83 -17.62
N ARG A 135 -54.23 6.83 -16.97
CA ARG A 135 -54.87 5.60 -17.49
C ARG A 135 -54.35 5.00 -18.81
N GLY A 136 -53.47 4.01 -18.64
CA GLY A 136 -53.24 2.91 -19.58
C GLY A 136 -52.72 1.66 -18.87
N SER A 137 -53.46 1.12 -17.89
CA SER A 137 -52.91 0.31 -16.79
C SER A 137 -52.21 -1.00 -17.16
N ASP A 138 -52.46 -1.59 -18.33
CA ASP A 138 -51.82 -2.89 -18.63
C ASP A 138 -50.70 -2.77 -19.68
N VAL A 139 -50.71 -1.71 -20.48
CA VAL A 139 -49.68 -1.46 -21.51
C VAL A 139 -48.63 -0.46 -21.02
N GLU A 140 -49.00 0.51 -20.18
CA GLU A 140 -48.03 1.43 -19.55
C GLU A 140 -47.25 0.76 -18.45
N GLN A 141 -47.88 -0.05 -17.58
CA GLN A 141 -47.18 -0.81 -16.55
C GLN A 141 -46.17 -1.78 -17.17
N ALA A 142 -46.56 -2.57 -18.17
CA ALA A 142 -45.64 -3.47 -18.87
C ALA A 142 -44.52 -2.73 -19.62
N LYS A 143 -44.78 -1.52 -20.15
CA LYS A 143 -43.75 -0.66 -20.75
C LYS A 143 -42.82 -0.06 -19.69
N GLU A 144 -43.35 0.36 -18.56
CA GLU A 144 -42.62 0.94 -17.43
C GLU A 144 -41.76 -0.12 -16.73
N ASP A 145 -42.27 -1.34 -16.54
CA ASP A 145 -41.53 -2.48 -16.01
C ASP A 145 -40.43 -2.92 -17.00
N THR A 146 -40.73 -2.97 -18.31
CA THR A 146 -39.73 -3.21 -19.35
C THR A 146 -38.68 -2.10 -19.40
N MET A 147 -39.09 -0.84 -19.19
CA MET A 147 -38.20 0.33 -19.16
C MET A 147 -37.31 0.31 -17.91
N ASN A 148 -37.87 -0.03 -16.74
CA ASN A 148 -37.17 -0.19 -15.47
C ASN A 148 -36.13 -1.31 -15.54
N LYS A 149 -36.49 -2.46 -16.13
CA LYS A 149 -35.56 -3.58 -16.37
C LYS A 149 -34.41 -3.20 -17.32
N ARG A 150 -34.65 -2.31 -18.29
CA ARG A 150 -33.62 -1.73 -19.18
C ARG A 150 -32.78 -0.63 -18.51
N MET A 151 -33.29 0.03 -17.48
CA MET A 151 -32.62 1.13 -16.77
C MET A 151 -31.72 0.64 -15.63
N CYS A 152 -31.94 -0.57 -15.11
CA CYS A 152 -31.07 -1.18 -14.12
C CYS A 152 -29.65 -1.34 -14.67
N LYS A 153 -28.72 -0.55 -14.14
CA LYS A 153 -27.31 -0.60 -14.49
C LYS A 153 -26.50 -0.92 -13.25
N TRP A 154 -25.63 -1.92 -13.35
CA TRP A 154 -24.63 -2.19 -12.33
C TRP A 154 -23.44 -1.26 -12.53
N ILE A 155 -22.81 -0.87 -11.42
CA ILE A 155 -21.52 -0.20 -11.50
C ILE A 155 -20.53 -1.10 -12.25
N LYS A 156 -19.77 -0.51 -13.18
CA LYS A 156 -18.84 -1.26 -14.03
C LYS A 156 -17.43 -1.11 -13.51
N VAL A 157 -16.75 -2.24 -13.35
CA VAL A 157 -15.32 -2.32 -13.07
C VAL A 157 -14.59 -2.87 -14.28
N THR A 158 -13.31 -2.52 -14.41
CA THR A 158 -12.45 -2.94 -15.51
C THR A 158 -11.33 -3.85 -15.03
N LEU A 159 -10.85 -4.72 -15.90
CA LEU A 159 -9.76 -5.64 -15.57
C LEU A 159 -8.49 -4.85 -15.22
N ASN A 160 -7.76 -5.29 -14.20
CA ASN A 160 -6.57 -4.64 -13.63
C ASN A 160 -6.83 -3.26 -13.00
N GLN A 161 -8.09 -2.85 -12.86
CA GLN A 161 -8.44 -1.63 -12.14
C GLN A 161 -8.21 -1.80 -10.64
N THR A 162 -7.65 -0.78 -10.02
CA THR A 162 -7.50 -0.70 -8.57
C THR A 162 -8.46 0.35 -8.01
N LEU A 163 -9.29 -0.05 -7.06
CA LEU A 163 -10.35 0.76 -6.45
C LEU A 163 -10.20 0.77 -4.93
N SER A 164 -10.49 1.91 -4.30
CA SER A 164 -10.75 1.94 -2.85
C SER A 164 -12.18 1.46 -2.61
N VAL A 165 -12.38 0.50 -1.71
CA VAL A 165 -13.66 -0.16 -1.47
C VAL A 165 -13.89 -0.46 0.01
N ILE A 166 -15.15 -0.61 0.40
CA ILE A 166 -15.56 -1.15 1.70
C ILE A 166 -16.31 -2.45 1.44
N VAL A 167 -16.05 -3.48 2.26
CA VAL A 167 -16.81 -4.74 2.20
C VAL A 167 -18.08 -4.59 3.03
N CYS A 168 -19.24 -4.67 2.39
CA CYS A 168 -20.54 -4.39 2.99
C CYS A 168 -21.24 -5.69 3.46
N THR A 169 -21.15 -6.74 2.64
CA THR A 169 -21.77 -8.03 2.93
C THR A 169 -20.78 -9.16 2.69
N VAL A 170 -20.70 -10.11 3.64
CA VAL A 170 -19.82 -11.29 3.54
C VAL A 170 -20.64 -12.56 3.69
N TYR A 171 -20.71 -13.39 2.65
CA TYR A 171 -21.23 -14.75 2.75
C TYR A 171 -20.10 -15.75 2.96
N ASN A 172 -19.03 -15.62 2.17
CA ASN A 172 -17.78 -16.39 2.27
C ASN A 172 -16.68 -15.73 1.42
N PRO A 173 -15.42 -16.19 1.47
CA PRO A 173 -14.34 -15.59 0.66
C PRO A 173 -14.55 -15.70 -0.86
N GLY A 174 -15.41 -16.62 -1.31
CA GLY A 174 -15.80 -16.78 -2.71
C GLY A 174 -17.05 -16.01 -3.11
N GLU A 175 -17.73 -15.35 -2.16
CA GLU A 175 -18.91 -14.52 -2.43
C GLU A 175 -19.08 -13.47 -1.33
N PHE A 176 -18.78 -12.23 -1.68
CA PHE A 176 -18.97 -11.05 -0.84
C PHE A 176 -19.25 -9.83 -1.72
N TYR A 177 -19.68 -8.74 -1.10
CA TYR A 177 -20.09 -7.54 -1.83
C TYR A 177 -19.33 -6.31 -1.33
N CYS A 178 -18.85 -5.51 -2.28
CA CYS A 178 -18.10 -4.30 -2.04
C CYS A 178 -18.84 -3.07 -2.55
N GLN A 179 -18.65 -1.93 -1.89
CA GLN A 179 -19.00 -0.60 -2.41
C GLN A 179 -17.71 0.18 -2.65
N ILE A 180 -17.68 1.05 -3.68
CA ILE A 180 -16.53 1.93 -3.90
C ILE A 180 -16.48 2.99 -2.81
N SER A 181 -15.36 3.06 -2.09
CA SER A 181 -15.05 4.07 -1.08
C SER A 181 -14.60 5.36 -1.76
N ASN A 182 -15.53 6.00 -2.46
CA ASN A 182 -15.30 7.36 -2.93
C ASN A 182 -16.41 8.26 -2.38
N SER A 183 -16.04 9.49 -2.05
CA SER A 183 -16.96 10.43 -1.39
C SER A 183 -18.19 10.75 -2.26
N HIS A 184 -18.07 10.68 -3.58
CA HIS A 184 -19.16 11.02 -4.50
C HIS A 184 -20.26 9.95 -4.55
N GLU A 185 -19.91 8.69 -4.78
CA GLU A 185 -20.84 7.55 -4.82
C GLU A 185 -21.49 7.34 -3.45
N LEU A 186 -20.72 7.47 -2.35
CA LEU A 186 -21.26 7.35 -1.00
C LEU A 186 -22.29 8.46 -0.70
N LEU A 187 -22.02 9.71 -1.10
CA LEU A 187 -22.97 10.82 -0.94
C LEU A 187 -24.20 10.64 -1.82
N ALA A 188 -24.03 10.18 -3.05
CA ALA A 188 -25.14 9.90 -3.97
C ALA A 188 -26.06 8.80 -3.44
N LEU A 189 -25.49 7.69 -2.94
CA LEU A 189 -26.25 6.60 -2.34
C LEU A 189 -26.97 7.05 -1.06
N ASN A 190 -26.31 7.82 -0.19
CA ASN A 190 -26.95 8.36 1.02
C ASN A 190 -28.12 9.30 0.70
N SER A 191 -27.96 10.18 -0.30
CA SER A 191 -29.06 11.05 -0.74
C SER A 191 -30.20 10.24 -1.38
N LEU A 192 -29.86 9.19 -2.13
CA LEU A 192 -30.84 8.29 -2.72
C LEU A 192 -31.64 7.58 -1.63
N ASN A 193 -30.98 6.97 -0.64
CA ASN A 193 -31.65 6.26 0.45
C ASN A 193 -32.62 7.15 1.21
N LYS A 194 -32.23 8.40 1.49
CA LYS A 194 -33.11 9.37 2.15
C LYS A 194 -34.38 9.64 1.34
N THR A 195 -34.21 10.00 0.08
CA THR A 195 -35.34 10.34 -0.81
C THR A 195 -36.19 9.12 -1.17
N LEU A 196 -35.59 7.93 -1.27
CA LEU A 196 -36.28 6.67 -1.50
C LEU A 196 -37.12 6.27 -0.29
N SER A 197 -36.60 6.44 0.93
CA SER A 197 -37.36 6.18 2.15
C SER A 197 -38.58 7.09 2.28
N GLU A 198 -38.42 8.40 2.00
CA GLU A 198 -39.53 9.36 1.95
C GLU A 198 -40.58 8.97 0.87
N TYR A 199 -40.13 8.51 -0.29
CA TYR A 199 -41.01 8.03 -1.35
C TYR A 199 -41.79 6.78 -0.93
N CYS A 200 -41.14 5.78 -0.33
CA CYS A 200 -41.77 4.52 0.07
C CYS A 200 -42.80 4.70 1.19
N GLN A 201 -42.56 5.64 2.11
CA GLN A 201 -43.51 5.98 3.17
C GLN A 201 -44.82 6.56 2.62
N ASN A 202 -44.78 7.23 1.47
CA ASN A 202 -45.94 7.85 0.83
C ASN A 202 -46.53 6.99 -0.30
N THR A 203 -45.94 5.83 -0.58
CA THR A 203 -46.37 4.91 -1.65
C THR A 203 -47.04 3.70 -1.00
N PRO A 204 -48.24 3.27 -1.44
CA PRO A 204 -48.88 2.06 -0.93
C PRO A 204 -48.15 0.79 -1.42
N PRO A 205 -48.33 -0.37 -0.76
CA PRO A 205 -47.83 -1.65 -1.25
C PRO A 205 -48.29 -1.97 -2.67
N ASP A 206 -47.48 -2.72 -3.41
CA ASP A 206 -47.80 -3.10 -4.78
C ASP A 206 -49.05 -3.98 -4.86
N VAL A 207 -49.81 -3.78 -5.93
CA VAL A 207 -51.06 -4.50 -6.21
C VAL A 207 -50.80 -5.79 -7.02
N LEU A 208 -49.66 -5.87 -7.71
CA LEU A 208 -49.28 -6.98 -8.59
C LEU A 208 -48.09 -7.75 -8.00
N GLN A 209 -48.12 -9.09 -8.08
CA GLN A 209 -47.04 -9.98 -7.63
C GLN A 209 -45.73 -9.67 -8.39
N PRO A 210 -44.57 -9.35 -7.76
CA PRO A 210 -43.37 -9.08 -8.51
C PRO A 210 -42.84 -10.40 -9.04
N GLU A 211 -42.25 -10.33 -10.22
CA GLU A 211 -41.59 -11.45 -10.83
C GLU A 211 -40.10 -11.48 -10.48
N ASN A 212 -39.48 -12.62 -10.74
CA ASN A 212 -38.04 -12.75 -10.56
C ASN A 212 -37.30 -11.75 -11.49
N GLY A 213 -36.39 -10.98 -10.89
CA GLY A 213 -35.58 -9.97 -11.56
C GLY A 213 -36.22 -8.59 -11.60
N ASP A 214 -37.39 -8.39 -11.00
CA ASP A 214 -38.02 -7.07 -10.98
C ASP A 214 -37.37 -6.15 -9.95
N PRO A 215 -37.01 -4.91 -10.34
CA PRO A 215 -36.48 -3.93 -9.41
C PRO A 215 -37.63 -3.37 -8.54
N CYS A 216 -37.37 -3.22 -7.25
CA CYS A 216 -38.34 -2.76 -6.26
C CYS A 216 -37.64 -1.96 -5.16
N CYS A 217 -38.44 -1.37 -4.27
CA CYS A 217 -37.98 -0.92 -2.96
C CYS A 217 -38.40 -1.95 -1.92
N ALA A 218 -37.49 -2.33 -1.03
CA ALA A 218 -37.77 -3.25 0.06
C ALA A 218 -37.41 -2.64 1.41
N PHE A 219 -38.22 -2.94 2.42
CA PHE A 219 -37.95 -2.55 3.80
C PHE A 219 -36.97 -3.53 4.46
N TYR A 220 -35.86 -3.00 4.99
CA TYR A 220 -34.85 -3.78 5.70
C TYR A 220 -35.17 -3.80 7.20
N SER A 221 -35.27 -4.99 7.78
CA SER A 221 -35.81 -5.13 9.14
C SER A 221 -34.81 -4.75 10.25
N GLU A 222 -33.51 -4.82 10.01
CA GLU A 222 -32.50 -4.55 11.05
C GLU A 222 -32.38 -3.07 11.39
N ASP A 223 -32.52 -2.16 10.42
CA ASP A 223 -32.38 -0.72 10.62
C ASP A 223 -33.67 0.07 10.41
N GLY A 224 -34.73 -0.58 9.93
CA GLY A 224 -36.03 0.01 9.70
C GLY A 224 -36.09 1.02 8.55
N ASN A 225 -35.23 0.90 7.55
CA ASN A 225 -35.20 1.77 6.37
C ASN A 225 -35.58 1.04 5.07
N TRP A 226 -35.94 1.83 4.05
CA TRP A 226 -36.22 1.35 2.70
C TRP A 226 -34.99 1.49 1.81
N TYR A 227 -34.78 0.48 0.97
CA TYR A 227 -33.64 0.40 0.06
C TYR A 227 -34.04 -0.12 -1.31
N ARG A 228 -33.20 0.15 -2.32
CA ARG A 228 -33.35 -0.47 -3.63
C ARG A 228 -33.06 -1.96 -3.55
N ALA A 229 -33.91 -2.76 -4.17
CA ALA A 229 -33.76 -4.19 -4.21
C ALA A 229 -34.20 -4.77 -5.56
N VAL A 230 -33.85 -6.03 -5.78
CA VAL A 230 -34.37 -6.84 -6.90
C VAL A 230 -34.98 -8.10 -6.32
N VAL A 231 -36.15 -8.48 -6.82
CA VAL A 231 -36.83 -9.71 -6.43
C VAL A 231 -36.08 -10.92 -6.96
N GLN A 232 -35.75 -11.86 -6.08
CA GLN A 232 -35.13 -13.13 -6.48
C GLN A 232 -36.18 -14.23 -6.66
N LYS A 233 -37.12 -14.36 -5.73
CA LYS A 233 -38.20 -15.34 -5.78
C LYS A 233 -39.27 -15.07 -4.74
N VAL A 234 -40.46 -15.61 -4.97
CA VAL A 234 -41.50 -15.76 -3.94
C VAL A 234 -41.27 -17.09 -3.22
N THR A 235 -41.24 -17.08 -1.90
CA THR A 235 -41.04 -18.27 -1.06
C THR A 235 -42.37 -19.02 -0.87
N SER A 236 -42.29 -20.28 -0.42
CA SER A 236 -43.46 -21.14 -0.25
C SER A 236 -44.44 -20.67 0.82
N ASP A 237 -43.99 -19.85 1.78
CA ASP A 237 -44.79 -19.21 2.83
C ASP A 237 -45.36 -17.84 2.39
N GLY A 238 -45.20 -17.45 1.12
CA GLY A 238 -45.77 -16.23 0.55
C GLY A 238 -44.95 -14.96 0.81
N ARG A 239 -43.74 -15.08 1.37
CA ARG A 239 -42.79 -13.97 1.48
C ARG A 239 -42.04 -13.75 0.16
N VAL A 240 -41.42 -12.60 0.00
CA VAL A 240 -40.64 -12.25 -1.18
C VAL A 240 -39.17 -12.19 -0.78
N ARG A 241 -38.33 -13.04 -1.39
CA ARG A 241 -36.88 -12.94 -1.26
C ARG A 241 -36.37 -11.83 -2.14
N VAL A 242 -35.72 -10.85 -1.52
CA VAL A 242 -35.13 -9.69 -2.21
C VAL A 242 -33.62 -9.64 -2.01
N SER A 243 -32.93 -9.05 -2.99
CA SER A 243 -31.51 -8.72 -2.94
C SER A 243 -31.34 -7.22 -2.92
N PHE A 244 -30.74 -6.66 -1.87
CA PHE A 244 -30.47 -5.23 -1.77
C PHE A 244 -29.31 -4.87 -2.69
N VAL A 245 -29.62 -4.23 -3.81
CA VAL A 245 -28.66 -4.07 -4.94
C VAL A 245 -27.51 -3.12 -4.64
N ASP A 246 -27.63 -2.31 -3.59
CA ASP A 246 -26.58 -1.40 -3.16
C ASP A 246 -25.65 -2.00 -2.10
N TYR A 247 -26.08 -3.05 -1.39
CA TYR A 247 -25.35 -3.61 -0.25
C TYR A 247 -24.98 -5.09 -0.41
N GLY A 248 -25.71 -5.82 -1.27
CA GLY A 248 -25.47 -7.21 -1.62
C GLY A 248 -26.08 -8.25 -0.67
N ASN A 249 -26.66 -7.84 0.45
CA ASN A 249 -27.38 -8.73 1.35
C ASN A 249 -28.77 -9.08 0.80
N THR A 250 -29.33 -10.16 1.32
CA THR A 250 -30.64 -10.69 0.94
C THR A 250 -31.54 -10.86 2.15
N GLU A 251 -32.84 -10.61 2.00
CA GLU A 251 -33.82 -10.83 3.06
C GLU A 251 -35.11 -11.41 2.48
N ASP A 252 -35.79 -12.26 3.24
CA ASP A 252 -37.16 -12.68 2.94
C ASP A 252 -38.09 -11.68 3.61
N VAL A 253 -38.81 -10.85 2.87
CA VAL A 253 -39.67 -9.79 3.42
C VAL A 253 -41.16 -10.06 3.16
N PRO A 254 -42.07 -9.61 4.05
CA PRO A 254 -43.50 -9.65 3.75
C PRO A 254 -43.85 -8.84 2.51
N TRP A 255 -44.98 -9.18 1.89
CA TRP A 255 -45.54 -8.43 0.76
C TRP A 255 -45.66 -6.93 1.03
N ASP A 256 -46.18 -6.58 2.21
CA ASP A 256 -46.42 -5.20 2.64
C ASP A 256 -45.13 -4.38 2.83
N ASN A 257 -43.97 -5.04 2.74
CA ASN A 257 -42.65 -4.44 2.82
C ASN A 257 -41.97 -4.30 1.45
N ILE A 258 -42.74 -4.40 0.35
CA ILE A 258 -42.31 -4.16 -1.02
C ILE A 258 -43.07 -2.95 -1.60
N ARG A 259 -42.38 -2.09 -2.35
CA ARG A 259 -42.98 -1.00 -3.15
C ARG A 259 -42.40 -1.01 -4.56
N GLN A 260 -43.19 -0.58 -5.53
CA GLN A 260 -42.70 -0.33 -6.87
C GLN A 260 -41.64 0.77 -6.80
N ILE A 261 -40.54 0.57 -7.51
CA ILE A 261 -39.48 1.57 -7.59
C ILE A 261 -39.75 2.54 -8.74
N SER A 262 -39.65 3.84 -8.45
CA SER A 262 -39.72 4.86 -9.50
C SER A 262 -38.48 4.81 -10.41
N PRO A 263 -38.62 4.98 -11.74
CA PRO A 263 -37.49 5.01 -12.68
C PRO A 263 -36.43 6.06 -12.34
N SER A 264 -36.79 7.13 -11.60
CA SER A 264 -35.83 8.14 -11.14
C SER A 264 -34.77 7.57 -10.20
N PHE A 265 -35.14 6.60 -9.36
CA PHE A 265 -34.22 5.92 -8.43
C PHE A 265 -33.35 4.86 -9.11
N LEU A 266 -33.62 4.52 -10.38
CA LEU A 266 -32.80 3.60 -11.18
C LEU A 266 -31.72 4.33 -12.00
N LYS A 267 -31.66 5.67 -11.95
CA LYS A 267 -30.64 6.46 -12.66
C LYS A 267 -29.24 6.27 -12.08
N LEU A 268 -29.14 6.19 -10.75
CA LEU A 268 -27.88 5.84 -10.08
C LEU A 268 -27.61 4.35 -10.34
N PRO A 269 -26.41 3.95 -10.79
CA PRO A 269 -26.08 2.53 -10.88
C PRO A 269 -26.21 1.82 -9.53
N PHE A 270 -26.47 0.52 -9.55
CA PHE A 270 -26.43 -0.32 -8.36
C PHE A 270 -25.02 -0.40 -7.82
N GLN A 271 -24.89 -0.13 -6.52
CA GLN A 271 -23.61 0.20 -5.89
C GLN A 271 -22.86 -1.02 -5.34
N ALA A 272 -23.54 -2.16 -5.12
CA ALA A 272 -22.88 -3.38 -4.71
C ALA A 272 -22.16 -4.04 -5.89
N ILE A 273 -20.87 -4.29 -5.71
CA ILE A 273 -20.04 -5.10 -6.60
C ILE A 273 -19.95 -6.49 -5.99
N LYS A 274 -20.51 -7.49 -6.67
CA LYS A 274 -20.30 -8.89 -6.28
C LYS A 274 -18.84 -9.27 -6.56
N CYS A 275 -18.18 -9.81 -5.54
CA CYS A 275 -16.76 -10.08 -5.53
C CYS A 275 -16.45 -11.49 -5.03
N TRP A 276 -15.32 -12.03 -5.47
CA TRP A 276 -14.67 -13.21 -4.90
C TRP A 276 -13.17 -13.00 -4.80
N LEU A 277 -12.52 -13.62 -3.82
CA LEU A 277 -11.07 -13.54 -3.69
C LEU A 277 -10.41 -14.43 -4.74
N SER A 278 -9.54 -13.83 -5.54
CA SER A 278 -8.85 -14.53 -6.62
C SER A 278 -7.67 -15.37 -6.12
N GLY A 279 -7.44 -16.49 -6.80
CA GLY A 279 -6.32 -17.40 -6.50
C GLY A 279 -6.54 -18.30 -5.28
N ILE A 280 -7.77 -18.38 -4.75
CA ILE A 280 -8.10 -19.22 -3.60
C ILE A 280 -9.39 -20.02 -3.83
N LYS A 281 -9.46 -21.22 -3.26
CA LYS A 281 -10.62 -22.11 -3.32
C LYS A 281 -10.87 -22.82 -1.99
N PRO A 282 -12.10 -23.29 -1.71
CA PRO A 282 -12.37 -24.07 -0.51
C PRO A 282 -11.61 -25.40 -0.51
N GLY A 283 -11.10 -25.83 0.65
CA GLY A 283 -10.34 -27.07 0.76
C GLY A 283 -11.15 -28.34 0.50
N ASN A 284 -12.42 -28.37 0.93
CA ASN A 284 -13.29 -29.55 0.86
C ASN A 284 -14.60 -29.26 0.10
N SER A 285 -14.52 -28.58 -1.05
CA SER A 285 -15.65 -28.19 -1.92
C SER A 285 -16.66 -27.20 -1.31
N LYS A 286 -16.58 -26.90 -0.01
CA LYS A 286 -17.36 -25.88 0.69
C LYS A 286 -16.43 -24.97 1.50
N TRP A 287 -16.78 -23.69 1.59
CA TRP A 287 -16.04 -22.74 2.40
C TRP A 287 -16.14 -23.10 3.89
N ASN A 288 -14.98 -23.16 4.55
CA ASN A 288 -14.91 -23.40 5.98
C ASN A 288 -15.53 -22.18 6.72
N PRO A 289 -16.46 -22.38 7.68
CA PRO A 289 -17.00 -21.30 8.49
C PRO A 289 -15.93 -20.43 9.16
N GLU A 290 -14.79 -21.02 9.55
CA GLU A 290 -13.66 -20.27 10.11
C GLU A 290 -12.98 -19.40 9.05
N ALA A 291 -12.90 -19.84 7.78
CA ALA A 291 -12.41 -19.02 6.68
C ALA A 291 -13.29 -17.78 6.47
N THR A 292 -14.61 -17.96 6.50
CA THR A 292 -15.58 -16.86 6.41
C THR A 292 -15.44 -15.90 7.60
N ARG A 293 -15.31 -16.43 8.82
CA ARG A 293 -15.18 -15.61 10.04
C ARG A 293 -13.90 -14.77 10.01
N ARG A 294 -12.78 -15.37 9.62
CA ARG A 294 -11.48 -14.68 9.51
C ARG A 294 -11.49 -13.65 8.40
N PHE A 295 -12.07 -13.98 7.25
CA PHE A 295 -12.25 -13.03 6.17
C PHE A 295 -13.07 -11.81 6.61
N HIS A 296 -14.21 -12.02 7.25
CA HIS A 296 -15.02 -10.93 7.80
C HIS A 296 -14.25 -10.06 8.80
N MET A 297 -13.47 -10.67 9.69
CA MET A 297 -12.63 -9.94 10.65
C MET A 297 -11.57 -9.04 9.97
N TYR A 298 -11.03 -9.46 8.83
CA TYR A 298 -10.03 -8.70 8.06
C TYR A 298 -10.62 -7.66 7.11
N THR A 299 -11.95 -7.62 6.96
CA THR A 299 -12.59 -6.69 6.03
C THR A 299 -13.58 -5.74 6.70
N SER A 300 -14.13 -6.10 7.86
CA SER A 300 -15.21 -5.36 8.51
C SER A 300 -14.75 -3.97 8.96
N GLY A 301 -15.45 -2.94 8.47
CA GLY A 301 -15.20 -1.54 8.85
C GLY A 301 -13.88 -0.96 8.32
N LEU A 302 -13.23 -1.64 7.38
CA LEU A 302 -11.98 -1.20 6.77
C LEU A 302 -12.20 -0.68 5.36
N GLU A 303 -11.46 0.38 5.01
CA GLU A 303 -11.30 0.84 3.64
C GLU A 303 -10.12 0.08 3.02
N LEU A 304 -10.42 -0.72 1.99
CA LEU A 304 -9.48 -1.64 1.36
C LEU A 304 -9.23 -1.25 -0.09
N GLN A 305 -8.06 -1.58 -0.59
CA GLN A 305 -7.75 -1.48 -2.01
C GLN A 305 -8.08 -2.81 -2.70
N ALA A 306 -9.08 -2.82 -3.57
CA ALA A 306 -9.41 -3.95 -4.43
C ALA A 306 -8.72 -3.81 -5.79
N THR A 307 -7.92 -4.81 -6.18
CA THR A 307 -7.38 -4.94 -7.54
C THR A 307 -8.16 -6.01 -8.28
N VAL A 308 -8.79 -5.64 -9.39
CA VAL A 308 -9.60 -6.54 -10.23
C VAL A 308 -8.68 -7.42 -11.07
N THR A 309 -8.80 -8.75 -10.93
CA THR A 309 -7.95 -9.73 -11.62
C THR A 309 -8.72 -10.64 -12.58
N SER A 310 -10.04 -10.74 -12.42
CA SER A 310 -10.91 -11.43 -13.37
C SER A 310 -12.30 -10.79 -13.37
N LEU A 311 -13.04 -10.98 -14.46
CA LEU A 311 -14.40 -10.46 -14.63
C LEU A 311 -15.33 -11.60 -15.01
N SER A 312 -16.56 -11.53 -14.54
CA SER A 312 -17.68 -12.38 -14.95
C SER A 312 -18.86 -11.52 -15.39
N GLU A 313 -19.95 -12.14 -15.82
CA GLU A 313 -21.17 -11.40 -16.16
C GLU A 313 -21.79 -10.69 -14.94
N ASP A 314 -21.64 -11.26 -13.74
CA ASP A 314 -22.34 -10.86 -12.52
C ASP A 314 -21.42 -10.34 -11.40
N GLY A 315 -20.11 -10.21 -11.63
CA GLY A 315 -19.16 -9.76 -10.62
C GLY A 315 -17.70 -9.78 -11.04
N ALA A 316 -16.80 -9.54 -10.09
CA ALA A 316 -15.36 -9.46 -10.31
C ALA A 316 -14.53 -10.28 -9.31
N GLY A 317 -13.48 -10.93 -9.81
CA GLY A 317 -12.47 -11.56 -8.97
C GLY A 317 -11.46 -10.52 -8.55
N VAL A 318 -11.23 -10.39 -7.24
CA VAL A 318 -10.40 -9.33 -6.67
C VAL A 318 -9.30 -9.86 -5.76
N VAL A 319 -8.23 -9.08 -5.70
CA VAL A 319 -7.23 -9.15 -4.63
C VAL A 319 -7.48 -7.96 -3.72
N LEU A 320 -7.80 -8.21 -2.45
CA LEU A 320 -8.04 -7.16 -1.47
C LEU A 320 -6.76 -6.89 -0.68
N THR A 321 -6.41 -5.61 -0.58
CA THR A 321 -5.21 -5.14 0.13
C THR A 321 -5.60 -4.07 1.14
N ASP A 322 -5.30 -4.29 2.42
CA ASP A 322 -5.40 -3.25 3.45
C ASP A 322 -4.16 -2.35 3.41
N ASN A 323 -4.37 -1.08 3.07
CA ASN A 323 -3.34 -0.05 2.98
C ASN A 323 -3.37 0.93 4.18
N ALA A 324 -4.23 0.70 5.19
CA ALA A 324 -4.37 1.60 6.34
C ALA A 324 -3.14 1.58 7.27
N THR A 325 -2.25 0.60 7.10
CA THR A 325 -0.98 0.51 7.82
C THR A 325 0.18 0.83 6.88
N ASP A 326 1.36 1.19 7.42
CA ASP A 326 2.61 1.42 6.65
C ASP A 326 3.09 0.20 5.82
N CYS A 327 2.32 -0.89 5.81
CA CYS A 327 2.59 -2.09 5.07
C CYS A 327 1.30 -2.67 4.45
N PRO A 328 1.13 -2.58 3.11
CA PRO A 328 -0.01 -3.17 2.39
C PRO A 328 -0.21 -4.65 2.69
N THR A 329 -1.38 -5.05 3.21
CA THR A 329 -1.67 -6.43 3.62
C THR A 329 -2.68 -7.06 2.66
N VAL A 330 -2.24 -8.07 1.90
CA VAL A 330 -3.11 -8.79 0.96
C VAL A 330 -3.93 -9.84 1.71
N ILE A 331 -5.25 -9.66 1.74
CA ILE A 331 -6.19 -10.51 2.51
C ILE A 331 -6.28 -11.92 1.91
N ASN A 332 -6.15 -12.08 0.60
CA ASN A 332 -6.10 -13.38 -0.08
C ASN A 332 -4.94 -14.25 0.44
N GLU A 333 -3.79 -13.63 0.72
CA GLU A 333 -2.60 -14.33 1.21
C GLU A 333 -2.78 -14.77 2.66
N ILE A 334 -3.40 -13.93 3.51
CA ILE A 334 -3.66 -14.27 4.91
C ILE A 334 -4.50 -15.55 5.03
N LEU A 335 -5.60 -15.64 4.28
CA LEU A 335 -6.48 -16.81 4.35
C LEU A 335 -5.79 -18.09 3.87
N THR A 336 -4.91 -17.96 2.86
CA THR A 336 -4.13 -19.09 2.31
C THR A 336 -3.06 -19.56 3.30
N GLU A 337 -2.40 -18.62 3.98
CA GLU A 337 -1.36 -18.89 4.97
C GLU A 337 -1.91 -19.50 6.26
N GLU A 338 -3.12 -19.12 6.67
CA GLU A 338 -3.86 -19.74 7.79
C GLU A 338 -4.36 -21.15 7.47
N LYS A 339 -4.10 -21.67 6.25
CA LYS A 339 -4.58 -22.96 5.75
C LYS A 339 -6.11 -23.11 5.79
N LEU A 340 -6.83 -21.98 5.77
CA LEU A 340 -8.30 -21.94 5.78
C LEU A 340 -8.87 -22.13 4.38
N VAL A 341 -8.07 -21.82 3.35
CA VAL A 341 -8.39 -21.92 1.93
C VAL A 341 -7.18 -22.48 1.18
N VAL A 342 -7.40 -23.14 0.04
CA VAL A 342 -6.35 -23.73 -0.79
C VAL A 342 -6.02 -22.78 -1.93
N LYS A 343 -4.75 -22.64 -2.29
CA LYS A 343 -4.35 -21.84 -3.45
C LYS A 343 -4.89 -22.48 -4.73
N GLU A 344 -5.59 -21.70 -5.53
CA GLU A 344 -6.05 -22.12 -6.84
C GLU A 344 -4.87 -22.03 -7.81
N VAL A 345 -4.28 -23.20 -8.12
CA VAL A 345 -3.23 -23.31 -9.13
C VAL A 345 -3.91 -23.23 -10.50
N LEU A 346 -3.56 -22.21 -11.29
CA LEU A 346 -3.82 -22.21 -12.72
C LEU A 346 -3.07 -23.42 -13.29
N GLN A 347 -3.80 -24.40 -13.80
CA GLN A 347 -3.23 -25.64 -14.34
C GLN A 347 -2.34 -25.30 -15.53
N ASP A 348 -1.02 -25.42 -15.34
CA ASP A 348 -0.17 -26.01 -16.36
C ASP A 348 0.02 -27.46 -15.92
N GLU A 349 -0.49 -28.39 -16.73
CA GLU A 349 -0.28 -29.82 -16.55
C GLU A 349 1.21 -30.14 -16.58
N ASN A 350 1.75 -30.73 -15.51
CA ASN A 350 2.65 -31.88 -15.60
C ASN A 350 2.79 -32.56 -14.24
N ASP A 351 2.53 -33.87 -14.27
CA ASP A 351 2.47 -34.87 -13.21
C ASP A 351 3.74 -35.00 -12.35
N PHE A 352 3.54 -35.42 -11.09
CA PHE A 352 4.12 -36.62 -10.41
C PHE A 352 4.28 -36.45 -8.87
N PRO A 353 4.27 -37.54 -8.08
CA PRO A 353 3.29 -37.72 -7.01
C PRO A 353 3.89 -37.74 -5.60
N ASN A 354 2.97 -37.73 -4.63
CA ASN A 354 3.16 -37.91 -3.19
C ASN A 354 4.22 -38.95 -2.79
N THR A 355 4.95 -38.67 -1.70
CA THR A 355 5.26 -39.71 -0.71
C THR A 355 5.53 -39.13 0.68
N SER A 356 4.80 -39.65 1.65
CA SER A 356 4.98 -39.48 3.10
C SER A 356 6.21 -40.24 3.60
N VAL A 357 7.05 -39.65 4.46
CA VAL A 357 7.83 -40.40 5.47
C VAL A 357 8.14 -39.51 6.67
N ASP A 358 7.69 -39.92 7.86
CA ASP A 358 8.20 -39.50 9.18
C ASP A 358 9.64 -39.96 9.37
N GLN A 359 10.56 -39.10 9.85
CA GLN A 359 11.67 -39.53 10.70
C GLN A 359 12.34 -38.38 11.48
N LYS A 360 12.54 -38.63 12.78
CA LYS A 360 13.21 -37.78 13.77
C LYS A 360 14.66 -37.46 13.38
N ALA A 361 15.02 -36.17 13.37
CA ALA A 361 16.39 -35.69 13.46
C ALA A 361 16.45 -34.51 14.45
N THR A 362 17.42 -34.55 15.37
CA THR A 362 17.72 -33.48 16.34
C THR A 362 18.37 -32.29 15.64
N SER A 363 17.76 -31.11 15.77
CA SER A 363 18.09 -29.83 15.09
C SER A 363 19.36 -29.13 15.62
N LEU A 364 20.48 -29.85 15.73
CA LEU A 364 21.77 -29.27 16.08
C LEU A 364 22.35 -28.50 14.87
N GLY A 365 22.15 -27.19 14.83
CA GLY A 365 22.89 -26.27 13.95
C GLY A 365 22.31 -26.01 12.56
N HIS A 366 21.05 -26.37 12.30
CA HIS A 366 20.39 -26.12 11.00
C HIS A 366 19.67 -24.76 10.91
N TRP A 367 20.21 -23.72 11.54
CA TRP A 367 19.67 -22.35 11.43
C TRP A 367 20.73 -21.40 10.88
N LYS A 368 20.27 -20.38 10.15
CA LYS A 368 21.11 -19.31 9.58
C LYS A 368 20.64 -17.96 10.06
N SER A 369 21.54 -16.99 10.23
CA SER A 369 21.17 -15.56 10.32
C SER A 369 21.02 -14.98 8.92
N ILE A 370 20.56 -13.72 8.83
CA ILE A 370 20.57 -12.96 7.57
C ILE A 370 21.99 -13.01 6.96
N GLU A 371 22.07 -13.36 5.68
CA GLU A 371 23.32 -13.40 4.92
C GLU A 371 23.67 -11.98 4.46
N LEU A 372 24.90 -11.54 4.77
CA LEU A 372 25.43 -10.25 4.40
C LEU A 372 26.64 -10.44 3.48
N ALA A 373 26.81 -9.57 2.49
CA ALA A 373 28.00 -9.57 1.63
C ALA A 373 29.12 -8.70 2.23
N VAL A 374 30.38 -9.00 1.86
CA VAL A 374 31.51 -8.12 2.19
C VAL A 374 31.31 -6.77 1.51
N ASP A 375 31.61 -5.70 2.25
CA ASP A 375 31.34 -4.29 1.92
C ASP A 375 29.86 -3.89 1.82
N GLU A 376 28.93 -4.81 2.13
CA GLU A 376 27.53 -4.45 2.31
C GLU A 376 27.37 -3.50 3.49
N THR A 377 26.59 -2.43 3.26
CA THR A 377 26.30 -1.41 4.27
C THR A 377 24.80 -1.38 4.56
N MET A 378 24.43 -1.37 5.84
CA MET A 378 23.03 -1.31 6.26
C MET A 378 22.82 -0.60 7.59
N SER A 379 21.64 0.00 7.73
CA SER A 379 21.18 0.57 8.99
C SER A 379 20.60 -0.52 9.90
N VAL A 380 21.00 -0.49 11.17
CA VAL A 380 20.61 -1.47 12.19
C VAL A 380 20.32 -0.78 13.52
N CYS A 381 19.57 -1.45 14.38
CA CYS A 381 19.47 -1.11 15.80
C CYS A 381 20.29 -2.12 16.61
N VAL A 382 21.24 -1.67 17.42
CA VAL A 382 22.03 -2.55 18.29
C VAL A 382 21.22 -2.85 19.54
N THR A 383 20.91 -4.12 19.76
CA THR A 383 19.97 -4.58 20.79
C THR A 383 20.68 -5.02 22.07
N GLU A 384 21.92 -5.49 21.96
CA GLU A 384 22.70 -6.02 23.07
C GLU A 384 24.20 -5.82 22.78
N VAL A 385 24.97 -5.49 23.83
CA VAL A 385 26.42 -5.22 23.73
C VAL A 385 27.15 -6.02 24.79
N VAL A 386 27.80 -7.10 24.37
CA VAL A 386 28.60 -7.96 25.27
C VAL A 386 30.03 -7.45 25.35
N SER A 387 30.65 -7.23 24.20
CA SER A 387 32.02 -6.71 24.07
C SER A 387 32.25 -6.13 22.66
N PRO A 388 33.40 -5.50 22.40
CA PRO A 388 33.77 -5.13 21.03
C PRO A 388 33.85 -6.33 20.08
N ASP A 389 34.14 -7.54 20.58
CA ASP A 389 34.15 -8.76 19.76
C ASP A 389 32.74 -9.35 19.52
N LEU A 390 31.76 -8.94 20.31
CA LEU A 390 30.42 -9.53 20.29
C LEU A 390 29.35 -8.53 20.70
N PHE A 391 28.55 -8.13 19.73
CA PHE A 391 27.30 -7.41 19.95
C PHE A 391 26.26 -7.89 18.94
N TYR A 392 24.99 -7.65 19.28
CA TYR A 392 23.86 -8.10 18.48
C TYR A 392 23.10 -6.91 17.93
N ALA A 393 22.72 -6.98 16.66
CA ALA A 393 21.98 -5.93 16.00
C ALA A 393 20.85 -6.53 15.15
N VAL A 394 19.81 -5.75 14.91
CA VAL A 394 18.68 -6.13 14.04
C VAL A 394 18.52 -5.06 12.95
N PRO A 395 18.31 -5.43 11.68
CA PRO A 395 18.09 -4.47 10.60
C PRO A 395 17.00 -3.44 10.90
N PHE A 396 17.26 -2.19 10.53
CA PHE A 396 16.33 -1.08 10.67
C PHE A 396 16.28 -0.23 9.38
N PRO A 397 15.10 -0.01 8.76
CA PRO A 397 13.79 -0.53 9.16
C PRO A 397 13.71 -2.07 9.02
N LYS A 398 12.87 -2.72 9.83
CA LYS A 398 12.75 -4.18 9.88
C LYS A 398 12.16 -4.72 8.57
N LYS A 399 13.03 -5.17 7.66
CA LYS A 399 12.60 -5.86 6.42
C LYS A 399 12.03 -7.24 6.75
N GLY A 400 10.93 -7.63 6.11
CA GLY A 400 10.34 -8.97 6.26
C GLY A 400 9.55 -9.21 7.57
N GLN A 401 9.20 -8.15 8.31
CA GLN A 401 8.52 -8.26 9.61
C GLN A 401 7.18 -9.02 9.54
N LYS A 402 6.48 -9.01 8.39
CA LYS A 402 5.26 -9.82 8.18
C LYS A 402 5.53 -11.32 8.14
N LYS A 403 6.58 -11.76 7.45
CA LYS A 403 6.98 -13.18 7.40
C LYS A 403 7.42 -13.66 8.77
N LEU A 404 8.19 -12.83 9.48
CA LEU A 404 8.56 -13.07 10.87
C LEU A 404 7.32 -13.17 11.79
N LEU A 405 6.37 -12.24 11.68
CA LEU A 405 5.17 -12.23 12.52
C LEU A 405 4.28 -13.46 12.26
N LYS A 406 4.14 -13.89 11.00
CA LYS A 406 3.44 -15.13 10.61
C LYS A 406 4.11 -16.37 11.21
N GLU A 407 5.43 -16.46 11.13
CA GLU A 407 6.22 -17.53 11.78
C GLU A 407 6.05 -17.50 13.30
N MET A 408 6.05 -16.33 13.95
CA MET A 408 5.86 -16.22 15.41
C MET A 408 4.46 -16.71 15.86
N ILE A 409 3.41 -16.41 15.08
CA ILE A 409 2.04 -16.88 15.39
C ILE A 409 1.96 -18.41 15.26
N SER A 410 2.52 -18.98 14.20
CA SER A 410 2.54 -20.44 14.03
C SER A 410 3.44 -21.13 15.08
N LEU A 411 4.56 -20.51 15.45
CA LEU A 411 5.45 -21.01 16.50
C LEU A 411 4.73 -21.07 17.86
N GLU A 412 3.95 -20.04 18.17
CA GLU A 412 3.15 -19.96 19.40
C GLU A 412 2.16 -21.14 19.48
N ASP A 413 1.42 -21.44 18.40
CA ASP A 413 0.50 -22.57 18.37
C ASP A 413 1.22 -23.92 18.46
N TYR A 414 2.38 -24.05 17.80
CA TYR A 414 3.25 -25.21 17.95
C TYR A 414 3.70 -25.40 19.41
N CYS A 415 4.16 -24.34 20.07
CA CYS A 415 4.60 -24.39 21.46
C CYS A 415 3.46 -24.77 22.40
N ARG A 416 2.24 -24.30 22.14
CA ARG A 416 1.04 -24.68 22.91
C ARG A 416 0.65 -26.14 22.69
N SER A 417 0.84 -26.66 21.49
CA SER A 417 0.56 -28.07 21.15
C SER A 417 1.62 -29.05 21.65
N CYS A 418 2.82 -28.57 22.01
CA CYS A 418 3.88 -29.39 22.57
C CYS A 418 3.46 -29.92 23.94
N ASN A 419 3.14 -31.22 24.01
CA ASN A 419 3.11 -31.94 25.27
C ASN A 419 4.48 -31.75 25.94
N LYS A 420 4.51 -31.35 27.22
CA LYS A 420 5.69 -30.99 28.03
C LYS A 420 6.79 -32.08 28.04
N GLN A 421 7.44 -32.31 26.91
CA GLN A 421 8.53 -33.27 26.78
C GLN A 421 9.76 -32.65 27.45
N PRO A 422 10.55 -33.44 28.19
CA PRO A 422 11.79 -32.95 28.78
C PRO A 422 12.74 -32.53 27.67
N PHE A 423 13.03 -31.22 27.61
CA PHE A 423 13.99 -30.64 26.68
C PHE A 423 15.29 -30.32 27.42
N GLN A 424 16.43 -30.80 26.89
CA GLN A 424 17.76 -30.49 27.41
C GLN A 424 18.54 -29.67 26.39
N PRO A 425 18.42 -28.33 26.43
CA PRO A 425 19.07 -27.46 25.46
C PRO A 425 20.59 -27.50 25.57
N LYS A 426 21.27 -27.51 24.41
CA LYS A 426 22.73 -27.41 24.29
C LYS A 426 23.16 -26.04 23.81
N LEU A 427 24.39 -25.65 24.12
CA LEU A 427 25.01 -24.41 23.64
C LEU A 427 24.92 -24.32 22.10
N GLY A 428 24.36 -23.22 21.58
CA GLY A 428 24.17 -22.96 20.15
C GLY A 428 22.94 -23.62 19.51
N GLU A 429 22.20 -24.44 20.26
CA GLU A 429 20.98 -25.09 19.77
C GLU A 429 19.84 -24.05 19.62
N ALA A 430 19.09 -24.14 18.53
CA ALA A 430 17.88 -23.34 18.37
C ALA A 430 16.76 -23.94 19.22
N CYS A 431 15.93 -23.09 19.81
CA CYS A 431 14.82 -23.49 20.64
C CYS A 431 13.66 -22.49 20.53
N CYS A 432 12.51 -22.87 21.09
CA CYS A 432 11.45 -21.93 21.40
C CYS A 432 11.64 -21.44 22.84
N ALA A 433 11.58 -20.14 23.08
CA ALA A 433 11.69 -19.55 24.41
C ALA A 433 10.51 -18.64 24.69
N GLN A 434 9.92 -18.77 25.88
CA GLN A 434 8.81 -17.92 26.31
C GLN A 434 9.33 -16.66 26.99
N PHE A 435 9.08 -15.51 26.39
CA PHE A 435 9.54 -14.22 26.91
C PHE A 435 8.80 -13.84 28.18
N SER A 436 9.52 -13.49 29.25
CA SER A 436 8.89 -13.14 30.53
C SER A 436 8.06 -11.86 30.47
N GLY A 437 8.41 -10.93 29.57
CA GLY A 437 7.75 -9.63 29.50
C GLY A 437 6.31 -9.68 28.98
N ASN A 438 5.95 -10.68 28.17
CA ASN A 438 4.61 -10.80 27.60
C ASN A 438 4.04 -12.23 27.59
N GLY A 439 4.84 -13.24 27.93
CA GLY A 439 4.40 -14.64 27.94
C GLY A 439 4.28 -15.29 26.56
N ASN A 440 4.73 -14.67 25.47
CA ASN A 440 4.70 -15.26 24.14
C ASN A 440 5.96 -16.08 23.85
N TRP A 441 5.85 -17.04 22.95
CA TRP A 441 6.94 -17.88 22.48
C TRP A 441 7.65 -17.30 21.26
N TYR A 442 8.97 -17.40 21.27
CA TYR A 442 9.85 -16.84 20.25
C TYR A 442 10.93 -17.83 19.85
N ARG A 443 11.44 -17.70 18.63
CA ARG A 443 12.63 -18.43 18.20
C ARG A 443 13.85 -17.87 18.93
N ALA A 444 14.66 -18.76 19.46
CA ALA A 444 15.82 -18.38 20.23
C ALA A 444 17.00 -19.31 20.01
N VAL A 445 18.19 -18.83 20.39
CA VAL A 445 19.44 -19.60 20.40
C VAL A 445 19.91 -19.69 21.84
N VAL A 446 20.31 -20.89 22.25
CA VAL A 446 20.87 -21.12 23.58
C VAL A 446 22.29 -20.54 23.64
N LEU A 447 22.50 -19.54 24.49
CA LEU A 447 23.79 -18.92 24.76
C LEU A 447 24.53 -19.59 25.91
N GLU A 448 23.82 -20.03 26.93
CA GLU A 448 24.39 -20.73 28.10
C GLU A 448 23.31 -21.67 28.66
N ALA A 449 23.69 -22.87 29.10
CA ALA A 449 22.76 -23.82 29.71
C ALA A 449 23.33 -24.37 31.02
N SER A 450 22.50 -24.40 32.06
CA SER A 450 22.78 -25.01 33.36
C SER A 450 21.72 -26.05 33.70
N GLN A 451 21.84 -26.70 34.87
CA GLN A 451 20.86 -27.70 35.31
C GLN A 451 19.47 -27.14 35.61
N SER A 452 19.34 -25.82 35.86
CA SER A 452 18.09 -25.19 36.28
C SER A 452 17.64 -24.03 35.40
N ALA A 453 18.56 -23.39 34.70
CA ALA A 453 18.30 -22.20 33.89
C ALA A 453 19.10 -22.20 32.58
N VAL A 454 18.56 -21.49 31.59
CA VAL A 454 19.11 -21.38 30.24
C VAL A 454 19.09 -19.92 29.83
N LYS A 455 20.22 -19.40 29.40
CA LYS A 455 20.33 -18.07 28.80
C LYS A 455 20.11 -18.19 27.30
N VAL A 456 19.19 -17.41 26.77
CA VAL A 456 18.80 -17.44 25.36
C VAL A 456 18.98 -16.07 24.71
N LEU A 457 19.28 -16.08 23.41
CA LEU A 457 19.18 -14.93 22.51
C LEU A 457 17.92 -15.08 21.68
N TYR A 458 17.02 -14.10 21.70
CA TYR A 458 15.84 -14.11 20.84
C TYR A 458 16.26 -13.84 19.39
N GLY A 459 16.23 -14.88 18.56
CA GLY A 459 16.87 -14.91 17.23
C GLY A 459 16.40 -13.82 16.28
N ASP A 460 15.22 -13.27 16.51
CA ASP A 460 14.62 -12.25 15.65
C ASP A 460 14.53 -10.84 16.27
N TYR A 461 14.91 -10.72 17.53
CA TYR A 461 14.76 -9.50 18.33
C TYR A 461 16.07 -9.03 18.96
N GLY A 462 17.07 -9.91 19.04
CA GLY A 462 18.44 -9.59 19.42
C GLY A 462 18.64 -9.29 20.91
N ASN A 463 17.61 -9.33 21.73
CA ASN A 463 17.71 -9.24 23.19
C ASN A 463 17.99 -10.62 23.80
N THR A 464 18.53 -10.64 25.03
CA THR A 464 18.86 -11.87 25.77
C THR A 464 18.06 -11.99 27.06
N GLU A 465 17.87 -13.22 27.53
CA GLU A 465 17.19 -13.50 28.81
C GLU A 465 17.64 -14.83 29.41
N THR A 466 17.69 -14.93 30.74
CA THR A 466 17.88 -16.19 31.45
C THR A 466 16.53 -16.72 31.94
N LEU A 467 16.13 -17.89 31.43
CA LEU A 467 14.84 -18.51 31.67
C LEU A 467 14.99 -19.85 32.42
N PRO A 468 13.99 -20.28 33.20
CA PRO A 468 13.94 -21.65 33.70
C PRO A 468 13.69 -22.63 32.54
N LEU A 469 14.14 -23.88 32.68
CA LEU A 469 13.95 -24.94 31.65
C LEU A 469 12.48 -25.16 31.26
N SER A 470 11.52 -24.86 32.15
CA SER A 470 10.09 -24.97 31.88
C SER A 470 9.55 -23.96 30.85
N LYS A 471 10.35 -22.95 30.50
CA LYS A 471 10.02 -21.87 29.56
C LYS A 471 10.79 -22.01 28.23
N VAL A 472 11.39 -23.17 27.99
CA VAL A 472 12.14 -23.48 26.78
C VAL A 472 11.65 -24.81 26.20
N LEU A 473 11.39 -24.85 24.90
CA LEU A 473 10.90 -26.02 24.17
C LEU A 473 11.77 -26.31 22.93
N PRO A 474 11.81 -27.55 22.43
CA PRO A 474 12.49 -27.85 21.17
C PRO A 474 11.77 -27.14 20.02
N ILE A 475 12.52 -26.70 19.02
CA ILE A 475 11.99 -26.12 17.79
C ILE A 475 12.19 -27.10 16.62
N THR A 476 11.23 -27.20 15.71
CA THR A 476 11.36 -28.04 14.52
C THR A 476 12.00 -27.28 13.36
N ASP A 477 12.66 -28.00 12.46
CA ASP A 477 13.36 -27.43 11.30
C ASP A 477 12.46 -26.59 10.37
N SER A 478 11.14 -26.83 10.38
CA SER A 478 10.18 -26.02 9.63
C SER A 478 10.25 -24.54 10.02
N TYR A 479 10.43 -24.25 11.32
CA TYR A 479 10.54 -22.89 11.85
C TYR A 479 11.96 -22.31 11.75
N LEU A 480 12.95 -23.09 11.27
CA LEU A 480 14.33 -22.64 11.06
C LEU A 480 14.62 -22.27 9.60
N LYS A 481 13.65 -22.47 8.68
CA LYS A 481 13.77 -22.10 7.26
C LYS A 481 13.90 -20.59 7.04
N LEU A 482 13.23 -19.79 7.86
CA LEU A 482 13.39 -18.34 7.86
C LEU A 482 14.69 -18.00 8.60
N PRO A 483 15.62 -17.24 8.02
CA PRO A 483 16.81 -16.80 8.74
C PRO A 483 16.47 -16.02 10.01
N PHE A 484 17.32 -16.10 11.02
CA PHE A 484 17.24 -15.25 12.20
C PHE A 484 17.57 -13.81 11.84
N GLN A 485 16.72 -12.89 12.29
CA GLN A 485 16.87 -11.46 11.97
C GLN A 485 17.98 -10.78 12.76
N THR A 486 18.49 -11.43 13.81
CA THR A 486 19.62 -10.94 14.58
C THR A 486 20.92 -11.17 13.84
N ILE A 487 21.70 -10.10 13.68
CA ILE A 487 23.05 -10.09 13.15
C ILE A 487 24.01 -10.13 14.34
N THR A 488 24.90 -11.11 14.35
CA THR A 488 26.02 -11.17 15.30
C THR A 488 27.20 -10.41 14.73
N CYS A 489 27.71 -9.44 15.47
CA CYS A 489 28.72 -8.49 15.01
C CYS A 489 29.96 -8.46 15.92
N SER A 490 31.11 -8.20 15.30
CA SER A 490 32.39 -7.88 15.94
C SER A 490 32.90 -6.57 15.34
N LEU A 491 33.42 -5.66 16.17
CA LEU A 491 33.93 -4.38 15.73
C LEU A 491 35.27 -4.54 15.00
N ALA A 492 35.37 -3.99 13.80
CA ALA A 492 36.58 -3.99 12.98
C ALA A 492 37.54 -2.86 13.37
N GLY A 493 38.83 -3.03 13.08
CA GLY A 493 39.84 -1.98 13.21
C GLY A 493 40.47 -1.83 14.60
N ILE A 494 40.10 -2.68 15.55
CA ILE A 494 40.64 -2.70 16.92
C ILE A 494 41.29 -4.05 17.23
N GLU A 495 42.40 -4.02 17.98
CA GLU A 495 43.13 -5.22 18.38
C GLU A 495 42.36 -6.00 19.43
N LYS A 496 42.27 -7.33 19.27
CA LYS A 496 41.57 -8.19 20.23
C LYS A 496 42.32 -8.22 21.55
N ALA A 497 41.69 -7.75 22.62
CA ALA A 497 42.27 -7.69 23.95
C ALA A 497 41.28 -8.12 25.03
N LYS A 498 41.76 -8.29 26.27
CA LYS A 498 40.86 -8.34 27.44
C LYS A 498 40.25 -6.96 27.65
N TRP A 499 38.96 -6.83 27.37
CA TRP A 499 38.25 -5.56 27.43
C TRP A 499 38.10 -5.06 28.87
N SER A 500 38.54 -3.83 29.11
CA SER A 500 38.35 -3.19 30.42
C SER A 500 36.86 -2.85 30.62
N PRO A 501 36.37 -2.79 31.87
CA PRO A 501 35.00 -2.35 32.16
C PRO A 501 34.68 -0.99 31.54
N LEU A 502 35.66 -0.08 31.52
CA LEU A 502 35.52 1.26 30.92
C LEU A 502 35.24 1.19 29.41
N VAL A 503 35.90 0.29 28.68
CA VAL A 503 35.63 0.07 27.25
C VAL A 503 34.19 -0.43 27.05
N LEU A 504 33.76 -1.39 27.87
CA LEU A 504 32.41 -1.97 27.77
C LEU A 504 31.33 -0.93 28.07
N ASP A 505 31.51 -0.10 29.08
CA ASP A 505 30.57 0.96 29.46
C ASP A 505 30.47 2.05 28.39
N THR A 506 31.62 2.48 27.84
CA THR A 506 31.65 3.43 26.72
C THR A 506 30.97 2.84 25.48
N LEU A 507 31.26 1.59 25.14
CA LEU A 507 30.66 0.91 23.99
C LEU A 507 29.14 0.78 24.15
N LYS A 508 28.66 0.37 25.34
CA LYS A 508 27.22 0.33 25.67
C LYS A 508 26.58 1.70 25.52
N LYS A 509 27.21 2.76 26.03
CA LYS A 509 26.70 4.13 25.89
C LYS A 509 26.60 4.58 24.43
N LEU A 510 27.54 4.15 23.59
CA LEU A 510 27.58 4.53 22.18
C LEU A 510 26.60 3.73 21.32
N LEU A 511 26.42 2.44 21.60
CA LEU A 511 25.72 1.50 20.71
C LEU A 511 24.38 0.99 21.26
N LEU A 512 24.26 0.70 22.56
CA LEU A 512 23.10 -0.02 23.08
C LEU A 512 21.79 0.76 22.83
N LYS A 513 20.83 0.11 22.16
CA LYS A 513 19.55 0.67 21.72
C LYS A 513 19.67 1.88 20.79
N GLN A 514 20.80 2.01 20.09
CA GLN A 514 21.04 3.09 19.12
C GLN A 514 20.87 2.59 17.69
N HIS A 515 20.43 3.50 16.81
CA HIS A 515 20.43 3.27 15.37
C HIS A 515 21.79 3.67 14.79
N VAL A 516 22.44 2.72 14.13
CA VAL A 516 23.78 2.89 13.56
C VAL A 516 23.82 2.29 12.16
N THR A 517 24.80 2.71 11.37
CA THR A 517 25.11 2.10 10.09
C THR A 517 26.28 1.14 10.30
N ILE A 518 26.14 -0.10 9.86
CA ILE A 518 27.22 -1.08 9.84
C ILE A 518 27.68 -1.34 8.41
N THR A 519 28.97 -1.53 8.22
CA THR A 519 29.56 -2.00 6.96
C THR A 519 30.38 -3.25 7.21
N VAL A 520 30.08 -4.33 6.49
CA VAL A 520 30.75 -5.62 6.66
C VAL A 520 32.15 -5.58 6.05
N LYS A 521 33.16 -5.95 6.81
CA LYS A 521 34.57 -6.04 6.39
C LYS A 521 35.08 -7.47 6.29
N GLY A 522 34.39 -8.42 6.91
CA GLY A 522 34.70 -9.83 6.81
C GLY A 522 33.66 -10.66 7.55
N ILE A 523 33.62 -11.96 7.26
CA ILE A 523 32.67 -12.89 7.86
C ILE A 523 33.47 -14.06 8.42
N ASN A 524 33.29 -14.35 9.70
CA ASN A 524 33.94 -15.46 10.39
C ASN A 524 32.89 -16.37 11.04
N GLY A 525 32.50 -17.44 10.35
CA GLY A 525 31.35 -18.25 10.73
C GLY A 525 30.07 -17.40 10.72
N ASN A 526 29.36 -17.35 11.85
CA ASN A 526 28.15 -16.53 12.00
C ASN A 526 28.42 -15.11 12.52
N VAL A 527 29.68 -14.72 12.72
CA VAL A 527 30.07 -13.40 13.24
C VAL A 527 30.53 -12.50 12.08
N ASN A 528 29.87 -11.35 11.94
CA ASN A 528 30.20 -10.35 10.95
C ASN A 528 31.19 -9.34 11.54
N LEU A 529 32.38 -9.25 10.96
CA LEU A 529 33.35 -8.21 11.29
C LEU A 529 32.90 -6.91 10.61
N VAL A 530 32.56 -5.88 11.38
CA VAL A 530 31.90 -4.66 10.88
C VAL A 530 32.58 -3.37 11.34
N THR A 531 32.62 -2.37 10.47
CA THR A 531 32.80 -0.97 10.91
C THR A 531 31.43 -0.41 11.29
N VAL A 532 31.39 0.41 12.34
CA VAL A 532 30.14 0.97 12.86
C VAL A 532 30.21 2.49 12.85
N GLU A 533 29.25 3.11 12.17
CA GLU A 533 29.09 4.55 12.07
C GLU A 533 27.82 4.99 12.80
N LYS A 534 27.98 5.90 13.76
CA LYS A 534 26.87 6.50 14.50
C LYS A 534 26.58 7.89 13.94
N HIS A 535 25.33 8.15 13.59
CA HIS A 535 24.86 9.49 13.23
C HIS A 535 24.74 10.35 14.49
N LEU A 536 25.34 11.55 14.46
CA LEU A 536 25.21 12.60 15.46
C LEU A 536 24.76 13.89 14.76
N ASP A 537 24.26 14.86 15.51
CA ASP A 537 23.77 16.14 14.95
C ASP A 537 24.84 16.89 14.14
N ASN A 538 26.13 16.60 14.38
CA ASN A 538 27.29 17.22 13.73
C ASN A 538 28.02 16.31 12.73
N GLY A 539 27.37 15.24 12.24
CA GLY A 539 27.92 14.31 11.24
C GLY A 539 28.01 12.87 11.73
N TYR A 540 28.91 12.09 11.14
CA TYR A 540 29.08 10.66 11.45
C TYR A 540 30.32 10.45 12.32
N VAL A 541 30.21 9.54 13.29
CA VAL A 541 31.35 9.10 14.10
C VAL A 541 31.55 7.61 13.91
N ASN A 542 32.75 7.23 13.45
CA ASN A 542 33.21 5.87 13.48
C ASN A 542 33.52 5.46 14.93
N VAL A 543 32.89 4.39 15.39
CA VAL A 543 32.95 3.95 16.78
C VAL A 543 34.34 3.41 17.15
N ALA A 544 35.02 2.71 16.24
CA ALA A 544 36.37 2.23 16.48
C ALA A 544 37.35 3.41 16.62
N ASP A 545 37.27 4.39 15.72
CA ASP A 545 38.12 5.60 15.78
C ASP A 545 37.89 6.40 17.05
N LYS A 546 36.64 6.47 17.53
CA LYS A 546 36.29 7.12 18.78
C LYS A 546 36.96 6.43 19.98
N LEU A 547 36.91 5.10 20.04
CA LEU A 547 37.57 4.32 21.10
C LEU A 547 39.10 4.46 21.04
N LEU A 548 39.68 4.47 19.84
CA LEU A 548 41.12 4.69 19.63
C LEU A 548 41.54 6.09 20.09
N LYS A 549 40.78 7.12 19.73
CA LYS A 549 41.05 8.52 20.12
C LYS A 549 40.95 8.74 21.63
N GLU A 550 40.10 7.98 22.31
CA GLU A 550 39.99 7.99 23.78
C GLU A 550 41.05 7.12 24.47
N GLY A 551 41.93 6.46 23.71
CA GLY A 551 42.99 5.59 24.24
C GLY A 551 42.45 4.34 24.93
N LEU A 552 41.20 3.95 24.63
CA LEU A 552 40.52 2.84 25.28
C LEU A 552 40.88 1.48 24.63
N VAL A 553 41.32 1.50 23.37
CA VAL A 553 41.71 0.32 22.58
C VAL A 553 42.94 0.63 21.71
N THR A 554 43.60 -0.39 21.19
CA THR A 554 44.72 -0.29 20.24
C THR A 554 44.25 -0.67 18.82
N SER A 555 44.90 -0.12 17.79
CA SER A 555 44.57 -0.44 16.38
C SER A 555 45.27 -1.72 15.94
N CYS A 556 44.64 -2.50 15.06
CA CYS A 556 45.31 -3.64 14.44
C CYS A 556 46.47 -3.16 13.55
N SER A 557 47.71 -3.51 13.89
CA SER A 557 48.84 -3.42 12.96
C SER A 557 48.74 -4.52 11.91
N ALA A 558 48.98 -4.17 10.65
CA ALA A 558 49.09 -5.14 9.57
C ALA A 558 50.45 -5.85 9.64
N GLU A 559 50.63 -6.77 10.60
CA GLU A 559 51.81 -7.63 10.67
C GLU A 559 51.43 -9.04 11.13
N ASN A 560 51.37 -9.96 10.15
CA ASN A 560 51.88 -11.34 10.19
C ASN A 560 51.08 -12.27 9.26
N SER A 561 51.52 -12.38 8.01
CA SER A 561 51.37 -13.60 7.22
C SER A 561 52.65 -13.86 6.43
N HIS A 562 53.69 -14.31 7.14
CA HIS A 562 54.68 -15.17 6.51
C HIS A 562 54.26 -16.62 6.74
N SER A 563 53.63 -17.20 5.72
CA SER A 563 53.72 -18.62 5.45
C SER A 563 53.66 -18.81 3.94
N GLU A 564 54.67 -19.48 3.45
CA GLU A 564 54.99 -19.76 2.06
C GLU A 564 53.88 -20.55 1.36
N HIS A 565 53.45 -20.12 0.16
CA HIS A 565 53.64 -20.87 -1.08
C HIS A 565 53.01 -20.17 -2.30
N GLN A 566 53.90 -19.84 -3.23
CA GLN A 566 53.80 -19.78 -4.70
C GLN A 566 52.43 -19.93 -5.40
N GLY A 567 52.14 -19.00 -6.33
CA GLY A 567 51.50 -19.35 -7.60
C GLY A 567 50.46 -18.38 -8.17
N ASN A 568 50.92 -17.46 -9.01
CA ASN A 568 50.30 -16.86 -10.21
C ASN A 568 48.92 -16.16 -10.19
N GLU A 569 49.02 -14.83 -10.38
CA GLU A 569 48.41 -13.99 -11.42
C GLU A 569 46.89 -13.98 -11.66
N GLY A 570 46.33 -12.78 -11.50
CA GLY A 570 45.01 -12.36 -11.96
C GLY A 570 44.67 -10.96 -11.43
N GLU A 571 45.23 -9.93 -12.06
CA GLU A 571 45.09 -8.52 -11.70
C GLU A 571 43.64 -8.01 -11.70
N THR A 572 43.24 -7.38 -10.59
CA THR A 572 42.37 -6.19 -10.62
C THR A 572 43.01 -5.12 -9.75
N SER A 573 43.70 -4.17 -10.39
CA SER A 573 44.38 -3.04 -9.75
C SER A 573 43.37 -2.08 -9.12
N CYS A 574 43.06 -2.30 -7.85
CA CYS A 574 42.24 -1.40 -7.03
C CYS A 574 42.99 -0.10 -6.72
N CYS A 575 42.27 1.02 -6.77
CA CYS A 575 42.63 2.42 -6.49
C CYS A 575 43.51 2.70 -5.24
N CYS A 576 43.87 1.69 -4.45
CA CYS A 576 44.63 1.81 -3.21
C CYS A 576 46.16 1.91 -3.39
N LYS A 577 46.73 1.46 -4.52
CA LYS A 577 48.18 1.60 -4.76
C LYS A 577 48.56 3.04 -5.10
N GLU A 578 47.78 3.71 -5.95
CA GLU A 578 47.96 5.13 -6.30
C GLU A 578 47.87 6.05 -5.07
N LEU A 579 46.86 5.82 -4.22
CA LEU A 579 46.64 6.58 -2.99
C LEU A 579 47.74 6.35 -1.95
N LYS A 580 48.28 5.13 -1.84
CA LYS A 580 49.42 4.83 -0.95
C LYS A 580 50.70 5.52 -1.44
N VAL A 581 50.95 5.55 -2.74
CA VAL A 581 52.09 6.27 -3.33
C VAL A 581 51.96 7.77 -3.11
N GLN A 582 50.76 8.34 -3.28
CA GLN A 582 50.52 9.76 -3.01
C GLN A 582 50.65 10.11 -1.53
N LEU A 583 50.17 9.26 -0.61
CA LEU A 583 50.27 9.50 0.83
C LEU A 583 51.74 9.48 1.29
N GLU A 584 52.54 8.55 0.76
CA GLU A 584 53.96 8.47 1.09
C GLU A 584 54.76 9.65 0.51
N LYS A 585 54.41 10.10 -0.71
CA LYS A 585 54.98 11.34 -1.29
C LYS A 585 54.67 12.56 -0.42
N HIS A 586 53.44 12.73 0.06
CA HIS A 586 53.10 13.86 0.94
C HIS A 586 53.79 13.77 2.31
N LYS A 587 53.96 12.56 2.84
CA LYS A 587 54.67 12.33 4.10
C LYS A 587 56.16 12.66 3.99
N GLN A 588 56.80 12.33 2.87
CA GLN A 588 58.18 12.70 2.55
C GLN A 588 58.36 14.22 2.40
N VAL A 589 57.41 14.91 1.75
CA VAL A 589 57.42 16.38 1.62
C VAL A 589 57.24 17.06 2.98
N LEU A 590 56.35 16.57 3.83
CA LEU A 590 56.16 17.06 5.19
C LEU A 590 57.41 16.84 6.06
N LEU A 591 58.06 15.67 5.97
CA LEU A 591 59.32 15.41 6.67
C LEU A 591 60.45 16.34 6.18
N PHE A 592 60.51 16.61 4.88
CA PHE A 592 61.49 17.53 4.30
C PHE A 592 61.29 18.97 4.78
N LEU A 593 60.05 19.45 4.80
CA LEU A 593 59.70 20.79 5.30
C LEU A 593 59.97 20.93 6.80
N LEU A 594 59.70 19.89 7.59
CA LEU A 594 59.94 19.90 9.03
C LEU A 594 61.44 19.85 9.39
N ASN A 595 62.28 19.17 8.61
CA ASN A 595 63.70 18.99 8.92
C ASN A 595 64.65 20.07 8.37
N LYS A 596 64.19 20.99 7.49
CA LYS A 596 65.03 22.03 6.88
C LYS A 596 64.49 23.46 7.02
N PHE A 597 63.72 23.75 8.06
CA PHE A 597 63.32 25.12 8.38
C PHE A 597 64.58 26.00 8.61
N GLY A 598 64.90 26.85 7.63
CA GLY A 598 65.98 27.83 7.71
C GLY A 598 67.16 27.67 6.73
N ASN A 599 67.14 26.70 5.79
CA ASN A 599 68.24 26.54 4.82
C ASN A 599 67.85 27.06 3.41
N PRO A 600 68.49 28.11 2.87
CA PRO A 600 68.10 28.75 1.61
C PRO A 600 68.31 27.89 0.35
N ASP A 601 69.06 26.78 0.41
CA ASP A 601 69.28 25.88 -0.74
C ASP A 601 68.28 24.70 -0.82
N GLY A 602 67.33 24.58 0.12
CA GLY A 602 66.38 23.46 0.16
C GLY A 602 65.35 23.45 -0.98
N PHE A 603 65.18 24.55 -1.71
CA PHE A 603 64.15 24.66 -2.74
C PHE A 603 64.49 23.92 -4.04
N ALA A 604 65.79 23.74 -4.35
CA ALA A 604 66.24 23.00 -5.53
C ALA A 604 66.05 21.49 -5.37
N ASP A 605 66.29 20.97 -4.16
CA ASP A 605 66.12 19.54 -3.83
C ASP A 605 64.63 19.12 -3.86
N MET A 606 63.72 20.01 -3.43
CA MET A 606 62.27 19.77 -3.44
C MET A 606 61.71 19.64 -4.86
N LYS A 607 62.29 20.34 -5.84
CA LYS A 607 61.84 20.32 -7.23
C LYS A 607 62.20 19.01 -7.95
N ASN A 608 63.28 18.35 -7.54
CA ASN A 608 63.68 17.04 -8.08
C ASN A 608 62.82 15.88 -7.52
N LEU A 609 62.30 16.01 -6.31
CA LEU A 609 61.39 15.03 -5.69
C LEU A 609 59.96 15.03 -6.27
N LEU A 610 59.54 16.13 -6.92
CA LEU A 610 58.20 16.27 -7.50
C LEU A 610 58.11 15.82 -8.97
N ASN A 611 59.24 15.60 -9.65
CA ASN A 611 59.29 15.28 -11.08
C ASN A 611 59.48 13.79 -11.41
N HIS A 612 59.44 12.90 -10.42
CA HIS A 612 59.43 11.43 -10.59
C HIS A 612 58.35 10.77 -9.74
#